data_AF-A0A960D8P7-F1
#
_entry.id   AF-A0A960D8P7-F1
#
_cell.length_a   1.000
_cell.length_b   1.000
_cell.length_c   1.000
_cell.angle_alpha   90.00
_cell.angle_beta   90.00
_cell.angle_gamma   90.00
#
_symmetry.space_group_name_H-M   'P 1'
#
loop_
_entity.id
_entity.type
_entity.pdbx_description
1 polymer ?
#
loop_
_entity_poly.entity_id
_entity_poly.type
_entity_poly.pdbx_seq_one_letter_code
_entity_poly.pdbx_strand_id
1 'polypeptide(L)' 'LAAAVYRAVSIERVCRLAYDVMVTGRTPTTMNRGDMVGMQASLIERAADVYWAGAARMTIKADPGVLG' A
#
# COMPACT_ATOMS: atom_id res chain seq x y z
N LEU A 1 -8.55 10.89 -3.81
CA LEU A 1 -7.66 10.21 -4.78
C LEU A 1 -6.54 9.43 -4.08
N ALA A 2 -5.70 10.09 -3.28
CA ALA A 2 -4.56 9.47 -2.58
C ALA A 2 -4.92 8.21 -1.78
N ALA A 3 -5.97 8.25 -0.96
CA ALA A 3 -6.42 7.08 -0.19
C ALA A 3 -6.84 5.89 -1.07
N ALA A 4 -7.47 6.12 -2.23
CA ALA A 4 -7.88 5.05 -3.14
C ALA A 4 -6.65 4.38 -3.79
N VAL A 5 -5.71 5.20 -4.28
CA VAL A 5 -4.43 4.73 -4.84
C VAL A 5 -3.64 3.96 -3.79
N TYR A 6 -3.57 4.49 -2.56
CA TYR A 6 -2.86 3.85 -1.46
C TYR A 6 -3.47 2.51 -1.06
N ARG A 7 -4.81 2.39 -1.07
CA ARG A 7 -5.49 1.10 -0.85
C ARG A 7 -5.16 0.10 -1.95
N ALA A 8 -5.21 0.52 -3.21
CA ALA A 8 -4.93 -0.35 -4.35
C ALA A 8 -3.51 -0.93 -4.28
N VAL A 9 -2.48 -0.10 -4.10
CA VAL A 9 -1.09 -0.58 -3.99
C VAL A 9 -0.87 -1.42 -2.73
N SER A 10 -1.55 -1.11 -1.63
CA SER A 10 -1.42 -1.87 -0.39
C SER A 10 -1.95 -3.28 -0.54
N ILE A 11 -3.04 -3.49 -1.29
CA ILE A 11 -3.56 -4.83 -1.61
C ILE A 11 -2.52 -5.63 -2.37
N GLU A 12 -1.95 -5.09 -3.45
CA GLU A 12 -0.94 -5.78 -4.24
C GLU A 12 0.28 -6.20 -3.40
N ARG A 13 0.77 -5.28 -2.56
CA ARG A 13 1.91 -5.54 -1.66
C ARG A 13 1.60 -6.63 -0.63
N VAL A 14 0.42 -6.58 -0.01
CA VAL A 14 0.02 -7.60 0.98
C VAL A 14 -0.21 -8.95 0.31
N CYS A 15 -0.76 -8.99 -0.90
CA CYS A 15 -0.87 -10.23 -1.67
C CYS A 15 0.49 -10.86 -1.96
N ARG A 16 1.49 -10.05 -2.36
CA ARG A 16 2.88 -10.51 -2.53
C ARG A 16 3.46 -11.05 -1.23
N LEU A 17 3.33 -10.29 -0.13
CA LEU A 17 3.84 -10.70 1.18
C LEU A 17 3.19 -12.00 1.66
N ALA A 18 1.88 -12.16 1.48
CA ALA A 18 1.18 -13.37 1.83
C ALA A 18 1.69 -14.58 1.03
N TYR A 19 1.96 -14.39 -0.27
CA TYR A 19 2.57 -15.42 -1.10
C TYR A 19 3.99 -15.77 -0.62
N ASP A 20 4.82 -14.77 -0.33
CA ASP A 20 6.19 -14.98 0.16
C ASP A 20 6.20 -15.74 1.49
N VAL A 21 5.29 -15.41 2.41
CA VAL A 21 5.12 -16.15 3.66
C VAL A 21 4.68 -17.59 3.40
N MET A 22 3.71 -17.79 2.51
CA MET A 22 3.21 -19.13 2.15
C MET A 22 4.32 -20.02 1.62
N VAL A 23 5.19 -19.54 0.72
CA VAL A 23 6.27 -20.37 0.15
C VAL A 23 7.39 -20.69 1.14
N THR A 24 7.53 -19.91 2.22
CA THR A 24 8.48 -20.24 3.30
C THR A 24 7.97 -21.33 4.25
N GLY A 25 6.71 -21.77 4.11
CA GLY A 25 6.07 -22.72 5.04
C GLY A 25 5.83 -22.17 6.44
N ARG A 26 5.99 -20.85 6.63
CA ARG A 26 5.74 -20.18 7.91
C ARG A 26 4.26 -19.91 8.09
N THR A 27 3.75 -20.14 9.30
CA THR A 27 2.39 -19.75 9.66
C THR A 27 2.33 -18.26 9.98
N PRO A 28 1.50 -17.45 9.29
CA PRO A 28 1.30 -16.05 9.64
C PRO A 28 0.73 -15.91 11.06
N THR A 29 1.17 -14.89 11.79
CA THR A 29 0.54 -14.53 13.06
C THR A 29 -0.80 -13.84 12.81
N THR A 30 -1.81 -14.22 13.60
CA THR A 30 -3.13 -13.60 13.52
C THR A 30 -3.11 -12.24 14.24
N MET A 31 -3.71 -11.24 13.61
CA MET A 31 -4.00 -9.96 14.24
C MET A 31 -5.48 -9.92 14.66
N ASN A 32 -5.77 -9.31 15.81
CA ASN A 32 -7.16 -9.07 16.17
C ASN A 32 -7.77 -7.99 15.25
N ARG A 33 -9.09 -8.03 15.08
CA ARG A 33 -9.79 -7.15 14.14
C ARG A 33 -9.72 -5.67 14.52
N GLY A 34 -9.72 -5.36 15.81
CA GLY A 34 -9.61 -3.98 16.30
C GLY A 34 -8.30 -3.33 15.86
N ASP A 35 -7.20 -4.04 16.07
CA ASP A 35 -5.86 -3.61 15.67
C ASP A 35 -5.75 -3.46 14.15
N MET A 36 -6.33 -4.38 13.38
CA MET A 36 -6.33 -4.28 11.92
C MET A 36 -7.06 -3.02 11.42
N VAL A 37 -8.22 -2.71 11.99
CA VAL A 37 -8.99 -1.50 11.63
C VAL A 37 -8.24 -0.24 12.04
N GLY A 38 -7.71 -0.20 13.26
CA GLY A 38 -6.92 0.94 13.75
C GLY A 38 -5.67 1.19 12.91
N MET A 39 -4.94 0.12 12.56
CA MET A 39 -3.75 0.20 11.71
C MET A 39 -4.11 0.70 10.31
N GLN A 40 -5.19 0.18 9.70
CA GLN A 40 -5.64 0.65 8.38
C GLN A 40 -5.93 2.16 8.39
N ALA A 41 -6.67 2.64 9.39
CA ALA A 41 -6.99 4.05 9.52
C ALA A 41 -5.73 4.91 9.67
N SER A 42 -4.82 4.51 10.57
CA SER A 42 -3.54 5.19 10.80
C SER A 42 -2.67 5.26 9.54
N LEU A 43 -2.58 4.17 8.77
CA LEU A 43 -1.82 4.14 7.52
C LEU A 43 -2.42 5.05 6.45
N ILE A 44 -3.75 5.09 6.32
CA ILE A 44 -4.41 5.99 5.36
C ILE A 44 -4.15 7.44 5.75
N GLU A 45 -4.35 7.80 7.02
CA GLU A 45 -4.17 9.17 7.52
C GLU A 45 -2.74 9.67 7.32
N ARG A 46 -1.74 8.81 7.56
CA ARG A 46 -0.34 9.25 7.60
C ARG A 46 0.46 9.00 6.32
N ALA A 47 0.11 7.98 5.55
CA ALA A 47 0.95 7.52 4.44
C ALA A 47 0.35 7.74 3.06
N ALA A 48 -0.97 7.91 2.94
CA ALA A 48 -1.62 7.99 1.63
C ALA A 48 -1.11 9.18 0.80
N ASP A 49 -1.03 10.37 1.40
CA ASP A 49 -0.58 11.58 0.69
C ASP A 49 0.92 11.53 0.36
N VAL A 50 1.73 11.00 1.29
CA VAL A 50 3.18 10.82 1.08
C VAL A 50 3.43 9.87 -0.09
N TYR A 51 2.74 8.73 -0.10
CA TYR A 51 2.83 7.77 -1.20
C TYR A 51 2.39 8.38 -2.52
N TRP A 52 1.24 9.06 -2.54
CA TRP A 52 0.72 9.71 -3.74
C TRP A 52 1.70 10.72 -4.31
N ALA A 53 2.24 11.61 -3.48
CA ALA A 53 3.20 12.62 -3.94
C ALA A 53 4.49 11.98 -4.49
N GLY A 54 4.96 10.90 -3.86
CA GLY A 54 6.11 10.13 -4.37
C GLY A 54 5.82 9.46 -5.71
N ALA A 55 4.69 8.76 -5.82
CA ALA A 55 4.28 8.07 -7.03
C ALA A 55 4.09 9.05 -8.20
N ALA A 56 3.38 10.17 -7.99
CA ALA A 56 3.18 11.19 -9.00
C ALA A 56 4.51 11.75 -9.55
N ARG A 57 5.47 12.07 -8.66
CA ARG A 57 6.81 12.53 -9.07
C ARG A 57 7.55 11.49 -9.89
N MET A 58 7.49 10.22 -9.49
CA MET A 58 8.14 9.15 -10.23
C MET A 58 7.51 8.92 -11.59
N THR A 59 6.19 9.00 -11.70
CA THR A 59 5.47 8.88 -12.98
C THR A 59 5.83 10.03 -13.92
N ILE A 60 5.76 11.29 -13.46
CA ILE A 60 6.14 12.47 -14.28
C ILE A 60 7.61 12.38 -14.72
N LYS A 61 8.49 11.89 -13.84
CA LYS A 61 9.90 11.68 -14.20
C LYS A 61 10.09 10.61 -15.28
N ALA A 62 9.31 9.53 -15.23
CA ALA A 62 9.38 8.44 -16.20
C ALA A 62 8.74 8.81 -17.54
N ASP A 63 7.65 9.57 -17.50
CA ASP A 63 6.93 10.07 -18.66
C ASP A 63 6.43 11.51 -18.40
N PRO A 64 7.18 12.53 -18.85
CA PRO A 64 6.76 13.92 -18.70
C PRO A 64 5.48 14.28 -19.47
N GLY A 65 5.10 13.49 -20.49
CA GLY A 65 3.92 13.71 -21.32
C GLY A 65 2.60 13.37 -20.63
N VAL A 66 2.64 12.68 -19.48
CA VAL A 66 1.45 12.23 -18.73
C VAL A 66 0.54 13.38 -18.22
N LEU A 67 1.06 14.61 -18.20
CA LEU A 67 0.31 15.81 -17.81
C LEU A 67 -0.36 16.53 -19.00
N GLY A 68 -0.12 16.05 -20.23
CA GLY A 68 -0.57 16.65 -21.50
C GLY A 68 -1.99 16.29 -21.88
#